data_AF-A0AAE7BIS5-F1
#
_entry.id   AF-A0AAE7BIS5-F1
#
_cell.length_a   1.000
_cell.length_b   1.000
_cell.length_c   1.000
_cell.angle_alpha   90.00
_cell.angle_beta   90.00
_cell.angle_gamma   90.00
#
_symmetry.space_group_name_H-M   'P 1'
#
loop_
_entity.id
_entity.type
_entity.pdbx_description
1 polymer ?
#
loop_
_entity_poly.entity_id
_entity_poly.type
_entity_poly.pdbx_seq_one_letter_code
_entity_poly.pdbx_strand_id
1 'polypeptide(L)'
;MAVQTRTDTFAALRDCFATDLAALIGDQAQHDATPNAFIDLVEEVRDGLASSSIGAWQDASEDLDRAVGYLNDALTGVDGDQRSLLAQARTHLRDGIETAS
;
A
#
# COMPACT_ATOMS: atom_id res chain seq x y z
N MET A 1 -23.29 -9.34 5.18
CA MET A 1 -22.80 -8.02 5.66
C MET A 1 -21.28 -7.95 5.80
N ALA A 2 -20.54 -9.06 5.97
CA ALA A 2 -19.07 -9.04 6.15
C ALA A 2 -18.26 -8.62 4.90
N VAL A 3 -18.81 -8.76 3.69
CA VAL A 3 -18.10 -8.37 2.46
C VAL A 3 -18.12 -6.86 2.22
N GLN A 4 -19.17 -6.16 2.69
CA GLN A 4 -19.31 -4.71 2.52
C GLN A 4 -18.30 -3.98 3.42
N THR A 5 -18.29 -4.29 4.72
CA THR A 5 -17.32 -3.73 5.68
C THR A 5 -15.85 -3.97 5.31
N ARG A 6 -15.57 -5.02 4.54
CA ARG A 6 -14.24 -5.36 4.03
C ARG A 6 -13.82 -4.40 2.91
N THR A 7 -14.69 -4.20 1.91
CA THR A 7 -14.45 -3.23 0.83
C THR A 7 -14.34 -1.80 1.39
N ASP A 8 -15.16 -1.44 2.38
CA ASP A 8 -15.07 -0.14 3.06
C ASP A 8 -13.71 0.05 3.77
N THR A 9 -13.18 -0.99 4.43
CA THR A 9 -11.89 -0.92 5.12
C THR A 9 -10.72 -0.74 4.14
N PHE A 10 -10.72 -1.46 3.03
CA PHE A 10 -9.71 -1.30 1.98
C PHE A 10 -9.79 0.09 1.36
N ALA A 11 -11.00 0.57 1.05
CA ALA A 11 -11.21 1.90 0.48
C ALA A 11 -10.72 3.02 1.41
N ALA A 12 -11.00 2.91 2.71
CA ALA A 12 -10.53 3.88 3.71
C ALA A 12 -9.00 3.86 3.88
N LEU A 13 -8.38 2.67 3.83
CA LEU A 13 -6.93 2.54 3.89
C LEU A 13 -6.30 3.17 2.64
N ARG A 14 -6.78 2.79 1.45
CA ARG A 14 -6.34 3.42 0.20
C ARG A 14 -6.45 4.93 0.26
N ASP A 15 -7.60 5.49 0.64
CA ASP A 15 -7.80 6.94 0.65
C ASP A 15 -6.81 7.67 1.58
N CYS A 16 -6.53 7.05 2.74
CA CYS A 16 -5.58 7.56 3.72
C CYS A 16 -4.12 7.56 3.20
N PHE A 17 -3.71 6.49 2.52
CA PHE A 17 -2.31 6.30 2.09
C PHE A 17 -2.02 6.75 0.66
N ALA A 18 -3.01 6.72 -0.23
CA ALA A 18 -2.83 7.06 -1.64
C ALA A 18 -2.35 8.50 -1.82
N THR A 19 -2.85 9.45 -1.02
CA THR A 19 -2.41 10.86 -1.07
C THR A 19 -0.96 11.02 -0.64
N ASP A 20 -0.52 10.25 0.36
CA ASP A 20 0.82 10.33 0.92
C ASP A 20 1.85 9.65 -0.01
N LEU A 21 1.51 8.46 -0.50
CA LEU A 21 2.25 7.74 -1.54
C LEU A 21 2.40 8.56 -2.82
N ALA A 22 1.31 9.17 -3.28
CA ALA A 22 1.30 10.12 -4.40
C ALA A 22 2.26 11.29 -4.16
N ALA A 23 2.28 11.84 -2.95
CA ALA A 23 3.20 12.92 -2.59
C ALA A 23 4.68 12.48 -2.61
N LEU A 24 4.98 11.24 -2.25
CA LEU A 24 6.35 10.69 -2.27
C LEU A 24 6.94 10.63 -3.68
N ILE A 25 6.15 10.27 -4.69
CA ILE A 25 6.58 10.26 -6.09
C ILE A 25 6.26 11.57 -6.84
N GLY A 26 5.61 12.52 -6.18
CA GLY A 26 5.15 13.78 -6.80
C GLY A 26 4.08 13.58 -7.88
N ASP A 27 3.43 12.42 -7.90
CA ASP A 27 2.43 12.05 -8.88
C ASP A 27 1.03 12.26 -8.30
N GLN A 28 0.21 13.04 -9.02
CA GLN A 28 -1.19 13.29 -8.66
C GLN A 28 -2.15 12.42 -9.47
N ALA A 29 -1.70 11.29 -10.03
CA ALA A 29 -2.54 10.50 -10.90
C ALA A 29 -3.78 10.06 -10.13
N GLN A 30 -4.91 10.32 -10.77
CA GLN A 30 -6.22 9.88 -10.35
C GLN A 30 -6.24 8.36 -10.41
N HIS A 31 -5.65 7.71 -9.42
CA HIS A 31 -5.60 6.27 -9.35
C HIS A 31 -7.03 5.76 -9.18
N ASP A 32 -7.39 4.83 -10.07
CA ASP A 32 -8.71 4.24 -10.13
C ASP A 32 -9.13 3.72 -8.75
N ALA A 33 -10.43 3.75 -8.46
CA ALA A 33 -10.94 3.32 -7.15
C ALA A 33 -10.91 1.80 -6.96
N THR A 34 -10.07 1.08 -7.70
CA THR A 34 -9.94 -0.37 -7.64
C THR A 34 -8.78 -0.79 -6.73
N PRO A 35 -8.85 -1.96 -6.09
CA PRO A 35 -7.76 -2.47 -5.27
C PRO A 35 -6.46 -2.66 -6.06
N ASN A 36 -6.57 -3.10 -7.31
CA ASN A 36 -5.42 -3.25 -8.20
C ASN A 36 -4.72 -1.91 -8.48
N ALA A 37 -5.47 -0.84 -8.72
CA ALA A 37 -4.87 0.49 -8.94
C ALA A 37 -4.11 0.99 -7.70
N PHE A 38 -4.58 0.68 -6.49
CA PHE A 38 -3.82 1.01 -5.28
C PHE A 38 -2.53 0.20 -5.17
N ILE A 39 -2.55 -1.09 -5.53
CA ILE A 39 -1.35 -1.92 -5.53
C ILE A 39 -0.33 -1.38 -6.55
N ASP A 40 -0.79 -1.04 -7.75
CA ASP A 40 0.04 -0.47 -8.82
C ASP A 40 0.74 0.83 -8.35
N LEU A 41 0.01 1.73 -7.68
CA LEU A 41 0.57 2.93 -7.07
C LEU A 41 1.68 2.61 -6.05
N VAL A 42 1.45 1.66 -5.15
CA VAL A 42 2.45 1.29 -4.13
C VAL A 42 3.68 0.67 -4.80
N GLU A 43 3.49 -0.12 -5.85
CA GLU A 43 4.58 -0.70 -6.63
C GLU A 43 5.41 0.35 -7.37
N GLU A 44 4.76 1.39 -7.91
CA GLU A 44 5.43 2.52 -8.56
C GLU A 44 6.25 3.34 -7.55
N VAL A 45 5.68 3.60 -6.37
CA VAL A 45 6.37 4.30 -5.28
C VAL A 45 7.56 3.49 -4.79
N ARG A 46 7.38 2.17 -4.60
CA ARG A 46 8.46 1.24 -4.28
C ARG A 46 9.57 1.31 -5.32
N ASP A 47 9.26 1.27 -6.62
CA ASP A 47 10.28 1.34 -7.68
C ASP A 47 11.04 2.67 -7.66
N GLY A 48 10.34 3.79 -7.48
CA GLY A 48 10.96 5.11 -7.34
C GLY A 48 11.89 5.23 -6.11
N LEU A 49 11.47 4.64 -4.99
CA LEU A 49 12.26 4.58 -3.76
C LEU A 49 13.46 3.63 -3.90
N ALA A 50 13.29 2.45 -4.50
CA ALA A 50 14.34 1.46 -4.71
C ALA A 50 15.41 1.93 -5.71
N SER A 51 15.00 2.72 -6.71
CA SER A 51 15.90 3.34 -7.70
C SER A 51 16.76 4.45 -7.10
N SER A 52 16.37 4.97 -5.94
CA SER A 52 17.12 6.03 -5.27
C SER A 52 18.30 5.50 -4.47
N SER A 53 19.39 6.26 -4.45
CA SER A 53 20.61 5.90 -3.71
C SER A 53 20.53 6.26 -2.21
N ILE A 54 19.35 6.61 -1.71
CA ILE A 54 19.10 6.97 -0.30
C ILE A 54 18.81 5.69 0.45
N GLY A 55 19.67 5.32 1.41
CA GLY A 55 19.51 4.08 2.17
C GLY A 55 18.16 3.96 2.89
N ALA A 56 17.62 5.07 3.40
CA ALA A 56 16.27 5.10 3.99
C ALA A 56 15.18 4.77 2.96
N TRP A 57 15.31 5.23 1.71
CA TRP A 57 14.33 4.93 0.67
C TRP A 57 14.40 3.48 0.21
N GLN A 58 15.58 2.86 0.26
CA GLN A 58 15.69 1.42 0.02
C GLN A 58 14.97 0.61 1.11
N ASP A 59 15.14 0.99 2.38
CA ASP A 59 14.44 0.36 3.51
C ASP A 59 12.91 0.54 3.37
N ALA A 60 12.46 1.76 3.07
CA ALA A 60 11.07 2.06 2.77
C ALA A 60 10.51 1.22 1.62
N SER A 61 11.29 1.02 0.56
CA SER A 61 10.87 0.18 -0.58
C SER A 61 10.64 -1.28 -0.18
N GLU A 62 11.42 -1.81 0.76
CA GLU A 62 11.26 -3.18 1.24
C GLU A 62 9.98 -3.32 2.07
N ASP A 63 9.64 -2.32 2.88
CA ASP A 63 8.37 -2.27 3.61
C ASP A 63 7.16 -2.15 2.67
N LEU A 64 7.26 -1.30 1.64
CA LEU A 64 6.20 -1.18 0.63
C LEU A 64 6.01 -2.48 -0.17
N ASP A 65 7.09 -3.19 -0.50
CA ASP A 65 7.02 -4.49 -1.16
C ASP A 65 6.27 -5.53 -0.31
N ARG A 66 6.59 -5.60 0.99
CA ARG A 66 5.86 -6.44 1.94
C ARG A 66 4.39 -6.06 2.03
N ALA A 67 4.08 -4.77 2.07
CA ALA A 67 2.71 -4.28 2.08
C ALA A 67 1.92 -4.73 0.83
N VAL A 68 2.51 -4.63 -0.36
CA VAL A 68 1.93 -5.13 -1.61
C VAL A 68 1.64 -6.62 -1.53
N GLY A 69 2.60 -7.41 -1.01
CA GLY A 69 2.41 -8.84 -0.77
C GLY A 69 1.17 -9.13 0.10
N TYR A 70 1.02 -8.42 1.22
CA TYR A 70 -0.14 -8.58 2.10
C TYR A 70 -1.45 -8.09 1.49
N LEU A 71 -1.44 -7.01 0.69
CA LEU A 71 -2.63 -6.50 -0.01
C LEU A 71 -3.09 -7.48 -1.08
N ASN A 72 -2.17 -8.04 -1.85
CA ASN A 72 -2.47 -9.02 -2.88
C ASN A 72 -2.98 -10.32 -2.25
N ASP A 73 -2.31 -10.82 -1.20
CA ASP A 73 -2.78 -12.00 -0.45
C ASP A 73 -4.17 -11.76 0.17
N ALA A 74 -4.42 -10.56 0.68
CA ALA A 74 -5.73 -10.16 1.16
C ALA A 74 -6.81 -10.17 0.06
N LEU A 75 -6.46 -9.85 -1.19
CA LEU A 75 -7.39 -9.86 -2.32
C LEU A 75 -7.65 -11.27 -2.87
N THR A 76 -6.63 -12.11 -2.92
CA THR A 76 -6.72 -13.47 -3.44
C THR A 76 -7.12 -14.51 -2.38
N GLY A 77 -6.95 -14.19 -1.11
CA GLY A 77 -7.22 -15.06 0.04
C GLY A 77 -8.71 -15.25 0.29
N VAL A 78 -9.14 -16.52 0.36
CA VAL A 78 -10.56 -16.89 0.35
C VAL A 78 -11.25 -16.67 1.71
N ASP A 79 -10.71 -17.12 2.83
CA ASP A 79 -11.46 -17.09 4.09
C ASP A 79 -10.53 -17.21 5.31
N GLY A 80 -10.41 -16.14 6.10
CA GLY A 80 -9.80 -16.21 7.45
C GLY A 80 -9.00 -14.97 7.84
N ASP A 81 -7.87 -14.75 7.17
CA ASP A 81 -6.81 -13.84 7.66
C ASP A 81 -6.80 -12.47 7.01
N GLN A 82 -7.74 -12.17 6.11
CA GLN A 82 -7.78 -10.90 5.38
C GLN A 82 -7.72 -9.66 6.27
N ARG A 83 -8.35 -9.71 7.46
CA ARG A 83 -8.31 -8.59 8.41
C ARG A 83 -6.92 -8.41 9.03
N SER A 84 -6.23 -9.52 9.30
CA SER A 84 -4.86 -9.55 9.79
C SER A 84 -3.87 -9.12 8.70
N LEU A 85 -4.11 -9.52 7.46
CA LEU A 85 -3.32 -9.12 6.28
C LEU A 85 -3.47 -7.62 6.01
N LEU A 86 -4.69 -7.08 6.05
CA LEU A 86 -4.92 -5.63 5.92
C LEU A 86 -4.31 -4.83 7.06
N ALA A 87 -4.32 -5.36 8.28
CA ALA A 87 -3.65 -4.72 9.41
C ALA A 87 -2.12 -4.71 9.24
N GLN A 88 -1.53 -5.81 8.75
CA GLN A 88 -0.10 -5.89 8.43
C GLN A 88 0.26 -4.94 7.29
N ALA A 89 -0.49 -4.96 6.18
CA ALA A 89 -0.31 -4.03 5.07
C ALA A 89 -0.35 -2.57 5.55
N ARG A 90 -1.30 -2.21 6.43
CA ARG A 90 -1.38 -0.86 7.00
C ARG A 90 -0.13 -0.45 7.78
N THR A 91 0.41 -1.37 8.57
CA THR A 91 1.61 -1.13 9.37
C THR A 91 2.80 -0.90 8.46
N HIS A 92 3.03 -1.79 7.49
CA HIS A 92 4.14 -1.67 6.55
C HIS A 92 4.03 -0.44 5.64
N LEU A 93 2.83 -0.09 5.17
CA LEU A 93 2.62 1.16 4.43
C LEU A 93 3.03 2.39 5.25
N ARG A 94 2.60 2.42 6.52
CA ARG A 94 2.95 3.53 7.41
C ARG A 94 4.44 3.58 7.68
N ASP A 95 5.07 2.44 7.93
CA ASP A 95 6.51 2.34 8.22
C ASP A 95 7.33 2.77 7.01
N GLY A 96 6.97 2.30 5.81
CA GLY A 96 7.62 2.69 4.57
C GLY A 96 7.48 4.18 4.28
N ILE A 97 6.30 4.76 4.51
CA ILE A 97 6.07 6.21 4.37
C ILE A 97 6.89 7.02 5.38
N GLU A 98 6.85 6.63 6.66
CA GLU A 98 7.57 7.32 7.73
C GLU A 98 9.09 7.28 7.50
N THR A 99 9.57 6.18 6.92
CA THR A 99 10.97 5.99 6.54
C THR A 99 11.35 6.77 5.27
N ALA A 100 10.39 6.96 4.35
CA ALA A 100 10.60 7.70 3.11
C ALA A 100 10.48 9.23 3.26
N SER A 101 9.77 9.73 4.30
CA SER A 101 9.49 11.16 4.53
C SER A 101 10.67 11.99 5.01
#